data_AF-A0A498E9E1-F1
#
_entry.id   AF-A0A498E9E1-F1
#
_cell.length_a   1.000
_cell.length_b   1.000
_cell.length_c   1.000
_cell.angle_alpha   90.00
_cell.angle_beta   90.00
_cell.angle_gamma   90.00
#
_symmetry.space_group_name_H-M   'P 1'
#
loop_
_entity.id
_entity.type
_entity.pdbx_description
1 polymer ?
#
loop_
_entity_poly.entity_id
_entity_poly.type
_entity_poly.pdbx_seq_one_letter_code
_entity_poly.pdbx_strand_id
1 'polypeptide(L)'
;MEDSSGTKHSEANQIGVLGAGDTAEVPVSARFDTAGDKRLTVHVRGRYYDSDGATSEIVHLKHPVFVTVSEPSTSTTVPPRVHIETHNAVAETDTTVTVTVSNGDDEALTDLSLRLDSVDGEMQSRTAITPVLAAENSTTYEFTVEPSEAGETALKATLRYNDGESVEAFDTVQVEPLRDDVSVYATAFEENDTVSVRYRVTNHGNAPIDDVVISGVSNESQLPTTSLQSVDAATSKTVVVDVNERPSSTATVAATYDIGETTGQATQSVQFDSSAASTGTNALTVNLGSVDPSNTSTFLLSGFFGGLVVTALLFTGRRWVRDD
;
A
#
# COMPACT_ATOMS: atom_id res chain seq x y z
N MET A 1 10.77 46.86 -30.92
CA MET A 1 11.75 46.18 -30.06
C MET A 1 12.71 45.44 -30.94
N GLU A 2 14.00 45.67 -30.76
CA GLU A 2 15.08 45.14 -31.60
C GLU A 2 16.16 44.49 -30.72
N ASP A 3 16.86 43.49 -31.22
CA ASP A 3 18.02 42.91 -30.52
C ASP A 3 19.33 43.63 -30.86
N SER A 4 20.44 43.15 -30.31
CA SER A 4 21.78 43.70 -30.57
C SER A 4 22.24 43.58 -32.02
N SER A 5 21.65 42.71 -32.82
CA SER A 5 21.92 42.58 -34.26
C SER A 5 21.12 43.57 -35.11
N GLY A 6 20.16 44.29 -34.50
CA GLY A 6 19.20 45.14 -35.20
C GLY A 6 17.99 44.37 -35.74
N THR A 7 17.84 43.10 -35.39
CA THR A 7 16.68 42.30 -35.80
C THR A 7 15.46 42.73 -35.00
N LYS A 8 14.38 43.06 -35.69
CA LYS A 8 13.13 43.53 -35.11
C LYS A 8 12.24 42.36 -34.71
N HIS A 9 11.97 42.24 -33.42
CA HIS A 9 11.20 41.13 -32.83
C HIS A 9 9.71 41.45 -32.68
N SER A 10 9.39 42.70 -32.35
CA SER A 10 8.01 43.13 -32.12
C SER A 10 7.84 44.62 -32.41
N GLU A 11 6.68 44.99 -32.93
CA GLU A 11 6.26 46.38 -33.10
C GLU A 11 4.77 46.53 -32.82
N ALA A 12 4.44 47.62 -32.14
CA ALA A 12 3.07 48.08 -31.97
C ALA A 12 3.02 49.54 -32.46
N ASN A 13 2.08 49.82 -33.34
CA ASN A 13 1.85 51.15 -33.90
C ASN A 13 0.48 51.66 -33.47
N GLN A 14 0.26 52.97 -33.56
CA GLN A 14 -1.03 53.60 -33.26
C GLN A 14 -1.54 53.29 -31.84
N ILE A 15 -0.63 53.31 -30.86
CA ILE A 15 -0.89 53.06 -29.42
C ILE A 15 -1.82 54.09 -28.75
N GLY A 16 -2.44 54.97 -29.52
CA GLY A 16 -3.35 56.01 -29.05
C GLY A 16 -2.65 57.31 -28.65
N VAL A 17 -3.39 58.14 -27.91
CA VAL A 17 -2.92 59.40 -27.32
C VAL A 17 -2.89 59.20 -25.81
N LEU A 18 -1.80 59.64 -25.18
CA LEU A 18 -1.64 59.62 -23.73
C LEU A 18 -1.78 61.04 -23.19
N GLY A 19 -2.72 61.25 -22.26
CA GLY A 19 -2.85 62.49 -21.52
C GLY A 19 -1.80 62.63 -20.42
N ALA A 20 -1.77 63.79 -19.77
CA ALA A 20 -0.86 64.05 -18.66
C ALA A 20 -1.18 63.16 -17.46
N GLY A 21 -0.25 62.27 -17.10
CA GLY A 21 -0.43 61.31 -16.01
C GLY A 21 -1.03 59.97 -16.44
N ASP A 22 -1.45 59.82 -17.71
CA ASP A 22 -1.97 58.57 -18.23
C ASP A 22 -0.85 57.56 -18.51
N THR A 23 -1.16 56.28 -18.38
CA THR A 23 -0.26 55.16 -18.70
C THR A 23 -0.89 54.27 -19.77
N ALA A 24 -0.08 53.77 -20.72
CA ALA A 24 -0.50 52.75 -21.67
C ALA A 24 0.33 51.48 -21.50
N GLU A 25 -0.34 50.34 -21.48
CA GLU A 25 0.29 49.03 -21.55
C GLU A 25 0.27 48.53 -22.99
N VAL A 26 1.44 48.14 -23.50
CA VAL A 26 1.60 47.66 -24.88
C VAL A 26 2.15 46.24 -24.83
N PRO A 27 1.35 45.21 -25.15
CA PRO A 27 1.84 43.85 -25.18
C PRO A 27 2.85 43.69 -26.32
N VAL A 28 4.04 43.19 -26.01
CA VAL A 28 5.09 42.86 -26.97
C VAL A 28 5.53 41.42 -26.74
N SER A 29 5.77 40.69 -27.83
CA SER A 29 6.19 39.30 -27.79
C SER A 29 7.40 39.10 -28.68
N ALA A 30 8.39 38.33 -28.22
CA ALA A 30 9.54 37.92 -29.01
C ALA A 30 9.71 36.40 -28.96
N ARG A 31 10.30 35.83 -30.01
CA ARG A 31 10.73 34.44 -30.06
C ARG A 31 12.24 34.41 -30.28
N PHE A 32 12.91 33.47 -29.64
CA PHE A 32 14.35 33.29 -29.73
C PHE A 32 14.63 31.84 -30.08
N ASP A 33 15.49 31.63 -31.08
CA ASP A 33 15.85 30.28 -31.53
C ASP A 33 16.89 29.61 -30.62
N THR A 34 17.59 30.41 -29.79
CA THR A 34 18.66 29.93 -28.91
C THR A 34 18.48 30.47 -27.50
N ALA A 35 18.88 29.67 -26.52
CA ALA A 35 19.00 30.09 -25.14
C ALA A 35 20.15 31.08 -24.91
N GLY A 36 20.28 31.53 -23.67
CA GLY A 36 21.25 32.50 -23.19
C GLY A 36 20.67 33.90 -22.98
N ASP A 37 21.52 34.79 -22.48
CA ASP A 37 21.19 36.18 -22.24
C ASP A 37 20.99 36.93 -23.56
N LYS A 38 19.86 37.61 -23.69
CA LYS A 38 19.52 38.46 -24.83
C LYS A 38 19.38 39.90 -24.35
N ARG A 39 20.03 40.82 -25.07
CA ARG A 39 19.84 42.25 -24.89
C ARG A 39 18.91 42.77 -25.97
N LEU A 40 17.76 43.27 -25.54
CA LEU A 40 16.77 43.91 -26.37
C LEU A 40 16.82 45.42 -26.14
N THR A 41 16.47 46.19 -27.16
CA THR A 41 16.27 47.63 -27.06
C THR A 41 14.82 47.93 -27.43
N VAL A 42 14.10 48.53 -26.50
CA VAL A 42 12.75 49.04 -26.75
C VAL A 42 12.89 50.45 -27.28
N HIS A 43 12.33 50.68 -28.47
CA HIS A 43 12.27 51.98 -29.12
C HIS A 43 10.83 52.47 -29.02
N VAL A 44 10.62 53.58 -28.31
CA VAL A 44 9.30 54.24 -28.23
C VAL A 44 9.38 55.53 -29.02
N ARG A 45 8.51 55.68 -30.02
CA ARG A 45 8.39 56.91 -30.81
C ARG A 45 7.00 57.49 -30.62
N GLY A 46 6.93 58.76 -30.24
CA GLY A 46 5.69 59.48 -30.04
C GLY A 46 5.76 60.88 -30.65
N ARG A 47 4.59 61.51 -30.79
CA ARG A 47 4.48 62.94 -31.06
C ARG A 47 3.95 63.60 -29.80
N TYR A 48 4.69 64.56 -29.28
CA TYR A 48 4.26 65.40 -28.17
C TYR A 48 3.52 66.60 -28.73
N TYR A 49 2.30 66.85 -28.23
CA TYR A 49 1.51 68.03 -28.55
C TYR A 49 1.52 68.97 -27.35
N ASP A 50 1.70 70.28 -27.56
CA ASP A 50 1.56 71.29 -26.50
C ASP A 50 0.11 71.43 -26.02
N SER A 51 -0.11 72.22 -24.97
CA SER A 51 -1.43 72.43 -24.36
C SER A 51 -2.50 72.97 -25.32
N ASP A 52 -2.06 73.61 -26.40
CA ASP A 52 -2.92 74.20 -27.43
C ASP A 52 -3.07 73.28 -28.66
N GLY A 53 -2.47 72.09 -28.63
CA GLY A 53 -2.50 71.08 -29.69
C GLY A 53 -1.71 71.46 -30.95
N ALA A 54 -0.91 72.53 -30.91
CA ALA A 54 -0.38 73.22 -32.08
C ALA A 54 1.05 72.79 -32.44
N THR A 55 1.92 72.57 -31.45
CA THR A 55 3.33 72.19 -31.68
C THR A 55 3.53 70.70 -31.53
N SER A 56 4.04 70.04 -32.57
CA SER A 56 4.38 68.59 -32.56
C SER A 56 5.89 68.40 -32.50
N GLU A 57 6.42 67.85 -31.40
CA GLU A 57 7.81 67.35 -31.30
C GLU A 57 7.84 65.82 -31.45
N ILE A 58 8.81 65.27 -32.19
CA ILE A 58 9.00 63.81 -32.25
C ILE A 58 9.90 63.41 -31.08
N VAL A 59 9.33 62.65 -30.15
CA VAL A 59 10.06 62.08 -29.02
C VAL A 59 10.48 60.66 -29.39
N HIS A 60 11.76 60.34 -29.20
CA HIS A 60 12.29 58.98 -29.36
C HIS A 60 13.02 58.56 -28.09
N LEU A 61 12.46 57.58 -27.38
CA LEU A 61 13.07 56.98 -26.20
C LEU A 61 13.64 55.60 -26.55
N LYS A 62 14.81 55.30 -25.97
CA LYS A 62 15.45 53.98 -26.07
C LYS A 62 15.67 53.44 -24.66
N HIS A 63 15.20 52.22 -24.42
CA HIS A 63 15.39 51.56 -23.14
C HIS A 63 15.95 50.14 -23.35
N PRO A 64 17.13 49.81 -22.79
CA PRO A 64 17.67 48.46 -22.86
C PRO A 64 16.91 47.53 -21.90
N VAL A 65 16.58 46.34 -22.38
CA VAL A 65 15.94 45.27 -21.61
C VAL A 65 16.79 44.03 -21.74
N PHE A 66 17.14 43.43 -20.61
CA PHE A 66 17.90 42.18 -20.57
C PHE A 66 16.93 41.05 -20.23
N VAL A 67 16.91 40.01 -21.05
CA VAL A 67 16.11 38.82 -20.84
C VAL A 67 17.00 37.59 -20.92
N THR A 68 16.87 36.67 -19.99
CA THR A 68 17.55 35.37 -20.05
C THR A 68 16.57 34.36 -20.63
N VAL A 69 16.94 33.77 -21.76
CA VAL A 69 16.15 32.72 -22.41
C VAL A 69 16.77 31.38 -22.03
N SER A 70 16.04 30.53 -21.33
CA SER A 70 16.52 29.19 -21.00
C SER A 70 16.27 28.22 -22.16
N GLU A 71 17.09 27.18 -22.28
CA GLU A 71 16.77 26.06 -23.16
C GLU A 71 15.49 25.39 -22.65
N PRO A 72 14.59 24.94 -23.55
CA PRO A 72 13.49 24.08 -23.11
C PRO A 72 14.09 22.82 -22.49
N SER A 73 13.72 22.50 -21.25
CA SER A 73 14.16 21.26 -20.59
C SER A 73 13.79 20.06 -21.46
N THR A 74 14.79 19.33 -21.94
CA THR A 74 14.63 18.07 -22.69
C THR A 74 14.64 16.85 -21.78
N SER A 75 14.78 17.03 -20.46
CA SER A 75 14.68 15.94 -19.49
C SER A 75 13.29 15.35 -19.57
N THR A 76 13.22 14.19 -20.23
CA THR A 76 12.06 13.29 -20.27
C THR A 76 12.21 12.20 -19.22
N THR A 77 13.05 12.45 -18.20
CA THR A 77 13.35 11.51 -17.12
C THR A 77 12.06 11.06 -16.47
N VAL A 78 11.80 9.77 -16.51
CA VAL A 78 10.61 9.16 -15.92
C VAL A 78 11.00 8.75 -14.50
N PRO A 79 10.51 9.45 -13.46
CA PRO A 79 10.89 9.10 -12.10
C PRO A 79 10.47 7.66 -11.79
N PRO A 80 11.23 6.94 -10.94
CA PRO A 80 10.85 5.61 -10.53
C PRO A 80 9.49 5.61 -9.85
N ARG A 81 8.76 4.51 -10.00
CA ARG A 81 7.50 4.27 -9.28
C ARG A 81 7.76 3.37 -8.10
N VAL A 82 7.18 3.74 -6.96
CA VAL A 82 7.17 2.93 -5.75
C VAL A 82 5.72 2.53 -5.47
N HIS A 83 5.50 1.24 -5.22
CA HIS A 83 4.21 0.69 -4.85
C HIS A 83 4.37 -0.11 -3.57
N ILE A 84 3.45 0.09 -2.63
CA ILE A 84 3.39 -0.64 -1.37
C ILE A 84 2.20 -1.58 -1.48
N GLU A 85 2.40 -2.82 -1.07
CA GLU A 85 1.39 -3.85 -0.96
C GLU A 85 1.52 -4.50 0.41
N THR A 86 0.43 -4.51 1.17
CA THR A 86 0.39 -5.12 2.51
C THR A 86 -0.79 -6.07 2.58
N HIS A 87 -0.57 -7.26 3.11
CA HIS A 87 -1.64 -8.22 3.39
C HIS A 87 -2.24 -7.95 4.77
N ASN A 88 -3.22 -8.76 5.21
CA ASN A 88 -3.89 -8.58 6.51
C ASN A 88 -2.87 -8.34 7.63
N ALA A 89 -2.96 -7.19 8.28
CA ALA A 89 -2.09 -6.78 9.37
C ALA A 89 -2.82 -6.98 10.70
N VAL A 90 -2.14 -7.54 11.69
CA VAL A 90 -2.68 -7.73 13.04
C VAL A 90 -1.74 -7.06 14.03
N ALA A 91 -2.32 -6.29 14.96
CA ALA A 91 -1.54 -5.58 15.98
C ALA A 91 -0.71 -6.56 16.81
N GLU A 92 0.47 -6.13 17.23
CA GLU A 92 1.42 -6.87 18.06
C GLU A 92 1.94 -8.15 17.39
N THR A 93 1.88 -8.25 16.07
CA THR A 93 2.36 -9.43 15.32
C THR A 93 3.13 -9.05 14.07
N ASP A 94 4.04 -9.94 13.68
CA ASP A 94 4.81 -9.81 12.44
C ASP A 94 3.90 -9.82 11.21
N THR A 95 3.94 -8.73 10.46
CA THR A 95 3.24 -8.51 9.19
C THR A 95 4.28 -8.33 8.08
N THR A 96 4.08 -8.99 6.94
CA THR A 96 4.92 -8.78 5.76
C THR A 96 4.36 -7.67 4.87
N VAL A 97 5.18 -6.66 4.61
CA VAL A 97 4.93 -5.59 3.65
C VAL A 97 5.84 -5.76 2.45
N THR A 98 5.26 -5.75 1.27
CA THR A 98 5.96 -5.85 0.00
C THR A 98 6.03 -4.47 -0.64
N VAL A 99 7.22 -4.03 -1.03
CA VAL A 99 7.41 -2.75 -1.74
C VAL A 99 8.10 -3.01 -3.07
N THR A 100 7.43 -2.64 -4.16
CA THR A 100 7.96 -2.77 -5.52
C THR A 100 8.46 -1.42 -6.01
N VAL A 101 9.71 -1.39 -6.46
CA VAL A 101 10.33 -0.24 -7.11
C VAL A 101 10.49 -0.56 -8.59
N SER A 102 9.94 0.29 -9.45
CA SER A 102 10.03 0.16 -10.90
C SER A 102 10.75 1.34 -11.50
N ASN A 103 11.82 1.07 -12.24
CA ASN A 103 12.50 2.01 -13.11
C ASN A 103 11.93 1.90 -14.51
N GLY A 104 11.21 2.93 -14.96
CA GLY A 104 10.65 3.00 -16.31
C GLY A 104 11.54 3.75 -17.30
N ASP A 105 12.69 4.24 -16.86
CA ASP A 105 13.62 5.00 -17.67
C ASP A 105 14.60 4.10 -18.43
N ASP A 106 15.24 4.64 -19.47
CA ASP A 106 16.23 3.94 -20.30
C ASP A 106 17.64 3.98 -19.69
N GLU A 107 17.82 4.70 -18.59
CA GLU A 107 19.01 4.67 -17.75
C GLU A 107 18.81 3.89 -16.44
N ALA A 108 19.90 3.30 -15.92
CA ALA A 108 19.89 2.59 -14.65
C ALA A 108 19.89 3.56 -13.46
N LEU A 109 19.16 3.23 -12.40
CA LEU A 109 19.24 3.92 -11.12
C LEU A 109 20.42 3.38 -10.31
N THR A 110 21.14 4.25 -9.61
CA THR A 110 22.22 3.88 -8.69
C THR A 110 21.93 4.32 -7.27
N ASP A 111 22.64 3.72 -6.31
CA ASP A 111 22.63 4.11 -4.90
C ASP A 111 21.22 4.10 -4.27
N LEU A 112 20.44 3.06 -4.58
CA LEU A 112 19.07 2.93 -4.10
C LEU A 112 19.07 2.64 -2.60
N SER A 113 18.34 3.48 -1.86
CA SER A 113 18.03 3.29 -0.44
C SER A 113 16.53 3.45 -0.25
N LEU A 114 15.85 2.33 -0.05
CA LEU A 114 14.41 2.28 0.18
C LEU A 114 14.16 2.16 1.68
N ARG A 115 13.47 3.15 2.24
CA ARG A 115 13.07 3.18 3.65
C ARG A 115 11.56 3.07 3.77
N LEU A 116 11.08 2.09 4.52
CA LEU A 116 9.68 1.92 4.89
C LEU A 116 9.48 2.40 6.34
N ASP A 117 8.44 3.20 6.56
CA ASP A 117 8.09 3.76 7.86
C ASP A 117 6.56 3.88 7.99
N SER A 118 6.09 4.15 9.21
CA SER A 118 4.74 4.64 9.46
C SER A 118 4.77 6.17 9.50
N VAL A 119 3.66 6.81 9.12
CA VAL A 119 3.56 8.27 9.19
C VAL A 119 3.53 8.73 10.65
N ASP A 120 2.84 7.98 11.50
CA ASP A 120 2.57 8.34 12.90
C ASP A 120 3.58 7.75 13.91
N GLY A 121 4.52 6.92 13.45
CA GLY A 121 5.58 6.34 14.27
C GLY A 121 5.17 5.08 15.06
N GLU A 122 4.02 4.49 14.75
CA GLU A 122 3.48 3.25 15.34
C GLU A 122 4.24 1.98 14.90
N MET A 123 5.23 2.13 14.02
CA MET A 123 5.99 1.05 13.44
C MET A 123 7.47 1.42 13.34
N GLN A 124 8.35 0.46 13.63
CA GLN A 124 9.78 0.65 13.46
C GLN A 124 10.16 0.78 11.98
N SER A 125 10.98 1.77 11.64
CA SER A 125 11.42 1.97 10.26
C SER A 125 12.36 0.85 9.79
N ARG A 126 12.18 0.39 8.56
CA ARG A 126 13.05 -0.60 7.89
C ARG A 126 13.74 0.02 6.69
N THR A 127 14.96 -0.42 6.37
CA THR A 127 15.73 0.08 5.22
C THR A 127 16.30 -1.07 4.42
N ALA A 128 16.16 -1.01 3.10
CA ALA A 128 16.83 -1.88 2.15
C ALA A 128 17.72 -1.04 1.22
N ILE A 129 18.93 -1.55 0.95
CA ILE A 129 19.90 -0.87 0.08
C ILE A 129 20.16 -1.76 -1.13
N THR A 130 20.17 -1.16 -2.32
CA THR A 130 20.48 -1.85 -3.57
C THR A 130 21.41 -0.97 -4.41
N PRO A 131 22.57 -1.49 -4.84
CA PRO A 131 23.53 -0.65 -5.55
C PRO A 131 23.00 -0.09 -6.88
N VAL A 132 22.30 -0.91 -7.66
CA VAL A 132 21.85 -0.57 -9.01
C VAL A 132 20.51 -1.25 -9.31
N LEU A 133 19.59 -0.52 -9.94
CA LEU A 133 18.42 -1.08 -10.62
C LEU A 133 18.53 -0.73 -12.11
N ALA A 134 18.56 -1.74 -12.96
CA ALA A 134 18.72 -1.55 -14.40
C ALA A 134 17.59 -0.69 -15.01
N ALA A 135 17.87 -0.15 -16.19
CA ALA A 135 16.87 0.50 -17.05
C ALA A 135 15.68 -0.44 -17.30
N GLU A 136 14.47 0.13 -17.39
CA GLU A 136 13.22 -0.59 -17.70
C GLU A 136 12.97 -1.85 -16.85
N ASN A 137 13.41 -1.84 -15.59
CA ASN A 137 13.37 -3.00 -14.70
C ASN A 137 12.69 -2.68 -13.37
N SER A 138 12.26 -3.72 -12.67
CA SER A 138 11.62 -3.62 -11.36
C SER A 138 12.27 -4.58 -10.36
N THR A 139 12.27 -4.18 -9.10
CA THR A 139 12.69 -5.03 -7.98
C THR A 139 11.66 -4.95 -6.85
N THR A 140 11.58 -6.00 -6.05
CA THR A 140 10.64 -6.10 -4.94
C THR A 140 11.40 -6.34 -3.64
N TYR A 141 10.96 -5.66 -2.58
CA TYR A 141 11.51 -5.73 -1.24
C TYR A 141 10.44 -6.25 -0.29
N GLU A 142 10.80 -7.19 0.56
CA GLU A 142 9.93 -7.67 1.63
C GLU A 142 10.45 -7.14 2.97
N PHE A 143 9.56 -6.54 3.73
CA PHE A 143 9.83 -6.01 5.06
C PHE A 143 8.91 -6.69 6.08
N THR A 144 9.50 -7.24 7.14
CA THR A 144 8.74 -7.66 8.33
C THR A 144 8.58 -6.48 9.27
N VAL A 145 7.33 -6.15 9.57
CA VAL A 145 6.95 -5.03 10.44
C VAL A 145 5.96 -5.50 11.49
N GLU A 146 5.95 -4.84 12.65
CA GLU A 146 5.07 -5.18 13.76
C GLU A 146 4.31 -3.91 14.17
N PRO A 147 3.02 -3.77 13.78
CA PRO A 147 2.20 -2.63 14.19
C PRO A 147 1.88 -2.70 15.68
N SER A 148 2.03 -1.60 16.43
CA SER A 148 1.77 -1.61 17.88
C SER A 148 0.29 -1.52 18.26
N GLU A 149 -0.56 -0.91 17.43
CA GLU A 149 -1.97 -0.69 17.74
C GLU A 149 -2.89 -1.11 16.59
N ALA A 150 -4.14 -1.44 16.92
CA ALA A 150 -5.17 -1.72 15.93
C ALA A 150 -5.80 -0.42 15.45
N GLY A 151 -6.06 -0.32 14.14
CA GLY A 151 -6.56 0.91 13.55
C GLY A 151 -6.14 1.11 12.11
N GLU A 152 -6.37 2.30 11.61
CA GLU A 152 -5.85 2.72 10.30
C GLU A 152 -4.43 3.27 10.49
N THR A 153 -3.43 2.65 9.85
CA THR A 153 -2.04 3.11 9.90
C THR A 153 -1.59 3.48 8.48
N ALA A 154 -1.04 4.68 8.33
CA ALA A 154 -0.46 5.13 7.06
C ALA A 154 1.00 4.70 6.96
N LEU A 155 1.34 3.96 5.91
CA LEU A 155 2.69 3.58 5.54
C LEU A 155 3.29 4.61 4.58
N LYS A 156 4.60 4.84 4.73
CA LYS A 156 5.39 5.69 3.84
C LYS A 156 6.65 4.96 3.41
N ALA A 157 6.79 4.75 2.10
CA ALA A 157 8.02 4.29 1.48
C ALA A 157 8.75 5.48 0.85
N THR A 158 9.97 5.75 1.29
CA THR A 158 10.86 6.77 0.72
C THR A 158 12.00 6.07 0.00
N LEU A 159 12.04 6.19 -1.32
CA LEU A 159 13.17 5.77 -2.14
C LEU A 159 14.11 6.96 -2.33
N ARG A 160 15.38 6.79 -2.01
CA ARG A 160 16.48 7.68 -2.43
C ARG A 160 17.32 6.99 -3.48
N TYR A 161 17.74 7.71 -4.51
CA TYR A 161 18.50 7.17 -5.65
C TYR A 161 19.36 8.26 -6.32
N ASN A 162 20.25 7.87 -7.23
CA ASN A 162 21.12 8.73 -8.05
C ASN A 162 21.79 9.87 -7.25
N ASP A 163 22.36 9.53 -6.09
CA ASP A 163 23.07 10.46 -5.19
C ASP A 163 22.28 11.75 -4.82
N GLY A 164 20.97 11.60 -4.54
CA GLY A 164 20.20 12.66 -3.88
C GLY A 164 18.77 12.85 -4.35
N GLU A 165 18.36 12.17 -5.42
CA GLU A 165 16.97 12.16 -5.87
C GLU A 165 16.09 11.33 -4.93
N SER A 166 14.80 11.66 -4.84
CA SER A 166 13.87 10.93 -3.97
C SER A 166 12.46 10.87 -4.53
N VAL A 167 11.81 9.72 -4.33
CA VAL A 167 10.39 9.50 -4.57
C VAL A 167 9.76 8.91 -3.32
N GLU A 168 8.53 9.33 -3.03
CA GLU A 168 7.74 8.81 -1.92
C GLU A 168 6.47 8.12 -2.45
N ALA A 169 6.07 7.05 -1.77
CA ALA A 169 4.77 6.43 -1.91
C ALA A 169 4.12 6.28 -0.54
N PHE A 170 2.80 6.37 -0.53
CA PHE A 170 1.97 6.21 0.65
C PHE A 170 0.95 5.12 0.39
N ASP A 171 0.65 4.37 1.44
CA ASP A 171 -0.45 3.42 1.44
C ASP A 171 -1.09 3.38 2.82
N THR A 172 -2.36 3.01 2.88
CA THR A 172 -3.12 2.95 4.13
C THR A 172 -3.49 1.51 4.40
N VAL A 173 -3.08 1.00 5.56
CA VAL A 173 -3.34 -0.37 5.99
C VAL A 173 -4.31 -0.36 7.16
N GLN A 174 -5.31 -1.22 7.08
CA GLN A 174 -6.20 -1.49 8.21
C GLN A 174 -5.58 -2.61 9.06
N VAL A 175 -5.14 -2.26 10.26
CA VAL A 175 -4.64 -3.20 11.27
C VAL A 175 -5.80 -3.70 12.11
N GLU A 176 -5.97 -5.01 12.17
CA GLU A 176 -6.97 -5.67 13.00
C GLU A 176 -6.45 -5.85 14.44
N PRO A 177 -7.32 -5.80 15.46
CA PRO A 177 -6.93 -6.17 16.82
C PRO A 177 -6.58 -7.66 16.88
N LEU A 178 -5.58 -8.00 17.71
CA LEU A 178 -5.20 -9.39 17.96
C LEU A 178 -6.35 -10.17 18.60
N ARG A 179 -6.68 -11.32 18.01
CA ARG A 179 -7.67 -12.27 18.54
C ARG A 179 -7.00 -13.58 18.89
N ASP A 180 -6.79 -13.79 20.19
CA ASP A 180 -6.40 -15.09 20.74
C ASP A 180 -7.65 -15.98 20.92
N ASP A 181 -7.77 -17.00 20.07
CA ASP A 181 -8.81 -18.02 20.15
C ASP A 181 -8.22 -19.37 19.71
N VAL A 182 -7.58 -20.06 20.66
CA VAL A 182 -6.96 -21.37 20.41
C VAL A 182 -7.69 -22.46 21.17
N SER A 183 -7.92 -23.58 20.49
CA SER A 183 -8.47 -24.78 21.11
C SER A 183 -7.54 -25.98 20.93
N VAL A 184 -7.43 -26.78 21.98
CA VAL A 184 -6.73 -28.05 21.95
C VAL A 184 -7.75 -29.18 22.08
N TYR A 185 -7.68 -30.13 21.15
CA TYR A 185 -8.44 -31.37 21.18
C TYR A 185 -7.50 -32.54 21.36
N ALA A 186 -7.84 -33.47 22.24
CA ALA A 186 -7.05 -34.65 22.47
C ALA A 186 -7.94 -35.90 22.49
N THR A 187 -7.49 -36.93 21.80
CA THR A 187 -8.21 -38.21 21.72
C THR A 187 -7.23 -39.34 21.91
N ALA A 188 -7.47 -40.16 22.94
CA ALA A 188 -6.73 -41.38 23.16
C ALA A 188 -7.27 -42.49 22.26
N PHE A 189 -6.38 -43.28 21.67
CA PHE A 189 -6.73 -44.46 20.89
C PHE A 189 -5.68 -45.54 21.12
N GLU A 190 -6.05 -46.78 20.79
CA GLU A 190 -5.20 -47.94 20.98
C GLU A 190 -5.02 -48.64 19.63
N GLU A 191 -3.77 -48.89 19.27
CA GLU A 191 -3.39 -49.55 18.02
C GLU A 191 -2.24 -50.52 18.31
N ASN A 192 -2.41 -51.81 17.98
CA ASN A 192 -1.42 -52.87 18.20
C ASN A 192 -0.88 -52.95 19.65
N ASP A 193 -1.77 -52.88 20.64
CA ASP A 193 -1.46 -52.87 22.08
C ASP A 193 -0.64 -51.63 22.56
N THR A 194 -0.43 -50.64 21.70
CA THR A 194 0.14 -49.34 22.04
C THR A 194 -1.00 -48.33 22.22
N VAL A 195 -1.00 -47.61 23.34
CA VAL A 195 -1.89 -46.48 23.54
C VAL A 195 -1.20 -45.22 23.02
N SER A 196 -1.88 -44.46 22.18
CA SER A 196 -1.40 -43.20 21.65
C SER A 196 -2.44 -42.10 21.86
N VAL A 197 -1.98 -40.86 21.98
CA VAL A 197 -2.86 -39.69 22.06
C VAL A 197 -2.64 -38.85 20.82
N ARG A 198 -3.74 -38.57 20.11
CA ARG A 198 -3.78 -37.60 19.02
C ARG A 198 -4.16 -36.24 19.58
N TYR A 199 -3.27 -35.28 19.46
CA TYR A 199 -3.53 -33.88 19.78
C TYR A 199 -3.81 -33.13 18.48
N ARG A 200 -4.90 -32.34 18.46
CA ARG A 200 -5.21 -31.39 17.39
C ARG A 200 -5.32 -30.00 18.00
N VAL A 201 -4.40 -29.12 17.64
CA VAL A 201 -4.44 -27.70 18.00
C VAL A 201 -5.10 -26.97 16.85
N THR A 202 -6.13 -26.18 17.15
CA THR A 202 -6.86 -25.36 16.18
C THR A 202 -6.74 -23.91 16.59
N ASN A 203 -6.16 -23.11 15.70
CA ASN A 203 -6.05 -21.67 15.86
C ASN A 203 -7.25 -21.03 15.14
N HIS A 204 -8.21 -20.52 15.89
CA HIS A 204 -9.34 -19.73 15.38
C HIS A 204 -9.04 -18.22 15.38
N GLY A 205 -7.87 -17.83 15.90
CA GLY A 205 -7.35 -16.47 15.88
C GLY A 205 -7.02 -15.97 14.47
N ASN A 206 -6.70 -14.68 14.41
CA ASN A 206 -6.28 -13.98 13.18
C ASN A 206 -4.76 -13.86 13.02
N ALA A 207 -3.98 -14.34 13.99
CA ALA A 207 -2.52 -14.36 13.95
C ALA A 207 -1.99 -15.79 14.06
N PRO A 208 -0.80 -16.10 13.48
CA PRO A 208 -0.13 -17.36 13.76
C PRO A 208 0.20 -17.49 15.25
N ILE A 209 0.24 -18.73 15.73
CA ILE A 209 0.78 -19.06 17.06
C ILE A 209 2.05 -19.88 16.90
N ASP A 210 3.05 -19.60 17.72
CA ASP A 210 4.36 -20.22 17.66
C ASP A 210 4.69 -20.95 18.97
N ASP A 211 5.75 -21.76 18.93
CA ASP A 211 6.30 -22.47 20.10
C ASP A 211 5.24 -23.24 20.91
N VAL A 212 4.31 -23.88 20.20
CA VAL A 212 3.20 -24.60 20.82
C VAL A 212 3.74 -25.82 21.55
N VAL A 213 3.64 -25.83 22.87
CA VAL A 213 3.99 -26.96 23.74
C VAL A 213 2.73 -27.58 24.30
N ILE A 214 2.54 -28.85 24.03
CA ILE A 214 1.40 -29.64 24.49
C ILE A 214 1.88 -30.57 25.59
N SER A 215 1.25 -30.46 26.75
CA SER A 215 1.49 -31.33 27.90
C SER A 215 0.17 -31.77 28.52
N GLY A 216 0.18 -32.83 29.30
CA GLY A 216 -1.01 -33.24 30.03
C GLY A 216 -0.68 -33.89 31.34
N VAL A 217 -1.59 -33.75 32.30
CA VAL A 217 -1.45 -34.30 33.64
C VAL A 217 -2.72 -35.04 34.03
N SER A 218 -2.55 -36.21 34.62
CA SER A 218 -3.61 -36.94 35.33
C SER A 218 -3.27 -36.98 36.82
N ASN A 219 -4.17 -37.49 37.66
CA ASN A 219 -3.92 -37.57 39.11
C ASN A 219 -2.73 -38.47 39.46
N GLU A 220 -2.37 -39.41 38.59
CA GLU A 220 -1.40 -40.48 38.88
C GLU A 220 -0.18 -40.44 37.95
N SER A 221 -0.25 -39.74 36.82
CA SER A 221 0.83 -39.74 35.82
C SER A 221 0.80 -38.50 34.90
N GLN A 222 1.96 -38.17 34.33
CA GLN A 222 2.13 -37.12 33.32
C GLN A 222 2.07 -37.72 31.91
N LEU A 223 1.31 -37.08 31.03
CA LEU A 223 1.31 -37.43 29.61
C LEU A 223 2.61 -36.97 28.95
N PRO A 224 3.08 -37.65 27.89
CA PRO A 224 4.20 -37.20 27.10
C PRO A 224 4.02 -35.77 26.60
N THR A 225 5.05 -34.95 26.76
CA THR A 225 5.11 -33.59 26.21
C THR A 225 5.52 -33.64 24.74
N THR A 226 4.87 -32.85 23.90
CA THR A 226 5.23 -32.67 22.49
C THR A 226 5.14 -31.21 22.09
N SER A 227 5.72 -30.83 20.95
CA SER A 227 5.67 -29.46 20.47
C SER A 227 5.38 -29.38 18.97
N LEU A 228 4.81 -28.25 18.56
CA LEU A 228 4.63 -27.83 17.18
C LEU A 228 5.34 -26.48 17.03
N GLN A 229 6.06 -26.28 15.93
CA GLN A 229 6.79 -25.03 15.70
C GLN A 229 5.84 -23.83 15.55
N SER A 230 4.76 -24.01 14.79
CA SER A 230 3.79 -22.94 14.52
C SER A 230 2.45 -23.53 14.07
N VAL A 231 1.36 -22.80 14.26
CA VAL A 231 0.03 -23.06 13.66
C VAL A 231 -0.53 -21.76 13.10
N ASP A 232 -0.64 -21.69 11.77
CA ASP A 232 -1.13 -20.49 11.07
C ASP A 232 -2.54 -20.09 11.53
N ALA A 233 -2.87 -18.81 11.39
CA ALA A 233 -4.20 -18.27 11.67
C ALA A 233 -5.30 -19.05 10.93
N ALA A 234 -6.44 -19.27 11.59
CA ALA A 234 -7.58 -20.02 11.04
C ALA A 234 -7.26 -21.46 10.56
N THR A 235 -6.17 -22.07 11.02
CA THR A 235 -5.78 -23.45 10.65
C THR A 235 -5.73 -24.41 11.85
N SER A 236 -5.40 -25.68 11.58
CA SER A 236 -5.18 -26.67 12.64
C SER A 236 -4.01 -27.57 12.29
N LYS A 237 -3.27 -28.03 13.32
CA LYS A 237 -2.23 -29.05 13.18
C LYS A 237 -2.48 -30.20 14.15
N THR A 238 -2.08 -31.39 13.73
CA THR A 238 -2.29 -32.63 14.48
C THR A 238 -0.94 -33.31 14.72
N VAL A 239 -0.73 -33.80 15.94
CA VAL A 239 0.43 -34.61 16.33
C VAL A 239 -0.05 -35.84 17.11
N VAL A 240 0.65 -36.96 16.94
CA VAL A 240 0.36 -38.21 17.64
C VAL A 240 1.55 -38.56 18.50
N VAL A 241 1.30 -38.93 19.76
CA VAL A 241 2.34 -39.30 20.71
C VAL A 241 1.96 -40.59 21.42
N ASP A 242 2.89 -41.53 21.48
CA ASP A 242 2.72 -42.79 22.19
C ASP A 242 2.86 -42.57 23.69
N VAL A 243 1.97 -43.16 24.49
CA VAL A 243 2.02 -43.07 25.96
C VAL A 243 2.69 -44.31 26.53
N ASN A 244 3.61 -44.11 27.47
CA ASN A 244 4.32 -45.21 28.12
C ASN A 244 3.42 -46.04 29.04
N GLU A 245 2.44 -45.38 29.68
CA GLU A 245 1.48 -46.00 30.58
C GLU A 245 0.12 -45.32 30.40
N ARG A 246 -0.94 -46.13 30.30
CA ARG A 246 -2.31 -45.62 30.14
C ARG A 246 -2.77 -44.98 31.45
N PRO A 247 -3.19 -43.70 31.46
CA PRO A 247 -3.80 -43.11 32.64
C PRO A 247 -5.08 -43.86 33.03
N SER A 248 -5.25 -44.10 34.33
CA SER A 248 -6.44 -44.72 34.93
C SER A 248 -7.61 -43.73 35.11
N SER A 249 -7.36 -42.44 34.91
CA SER A 249 -8.25 -41.33 35.22
C SER A 249 -8.25 -40.29 34.10
N THR A 250 -9.22 -39.37 34.15
CA THR A 250 -9.27 -38.20 33.25
C THR A 250 -7.96 -37.40 33.35
N ALA A 251 -7.33 -37.11 32.22
CA ALA A 251 -6.20 -36.19 32.16
C ALA A 251 -6.66 -34.81 31.69
N THR A 252 -6.03 -33.76 32.22
CA THR A 252 -6.14 -32.40 31.68
C THR A 252 -4.95 -32.14 30.77
N VAL A 253 -5.23 -31.88 29.50
CA VAL A 253 -4.27 -31.47 28.49
C VAL A 253 -4.25 -29.96 28.43
N ALA A 254 -3.06 -29.39 28.35
CA ALA A 254 -2.83 -27.97 28.13
C ALA A 254 -1.90 -27.78 26.93
N ALA A 255 -2.24 -26.85 26.05
CA ALA A 255 -1.35 -26.31 25.05
C ALA A 255 -0.97 -24.88 25.46
N THR A 256 0.32 -24.63 25.67
CA THR A 256 0.88 -23.27 25.82
C THR A 256 1.50 -22.87 24.50
N TYR A 257 1.39 -21.61 24.12
CA TYR A 257 1.85 -21.10 22.83
C TYR A 257 2.16 -19.62 22.94
N ASP A 258 2.98 -19.11 22.03
CA ASP A 258 3.21 -17.68 21.88
C ASP A 258 2.35 -17.13 20.73
N ILE A 259 1.82 -15.93 20.91
CA ILE A 259 1.03 -15.19 19.94
C ILE A 259 1.39 -13.70 20.05
N GLY A 260 2.03 -13.18 19.00
CA GLY A 260 2.67 -11.87 19.08
C GLY A 260 3.73 -11.85 20.19
N GLU A 261 3.69 -10.83 21.04
CA GLU A 261 4.58 -10.71 22.22
C GLU A 261 4.04 -11.41 23.49
N THR A 262 2.92 -12.13 23.40
CA THR A 262 2.25 -12.72 24.57
C THR A 262 2.21 -14.24 24.53
N THR A 263 2.14 -14.86 25.71
CA THR A 263 1.94 -16.32 25.84
C THR A 263 0.49 -16.63 26.20
N GLY A 264 -0.13 -17.52 25.44
CA GLY A 264 -1.49 -18.02 25.65
C GLY A 264 -1.53 -19.46 26.19
N GLN A 265 -2.74 -19.89 26.58
CA GLN A 265 -2.99 -21.26 27.02
C GLN A 265 -4.40 -21.74 26.67
N ALA A 266 -4.49 -22.93 26.07
CA ALA A 266 -5.73 -23.65 25.84
C ALA A 266 -5.73 -24.96 26.64
N THR A 267 -6.88 -25.36 27.19
CA THR A 267 -6.99 -26.61 27.97
C THR A 267 -8.18 -27.46 27.56
N GLN A 268 -8.05 -28.78 27.72
CA GLN A 268 -9.14 -29.73 27.55
C GLN A 268 -8.95 -30.95 28.46
N SER A 269 -10.05 -31.49 28.99
CA SER A 269 -10.04 -32.78 29.69
C SER A 269 -10.29 -33.95 28.73
N VAL A 270 -9.50 -35.01 28.86
CA VAL A 270 -9.58 -36.25 28.08
C VAL A 270 -9.84 -37.42 29.00
N GLN A 271 -10.85 -38.21 28.67
CA GLN A 271 -11.08 -39.49 29.31
C GLN A 271 -10.33 -40.57 28.52
N PHE A 272 -9.55 -41.37 29.24
CA PHE A 272 -8.99 -42.60 28.71
C PHE A 272 -9.99 -43.70 29.02
N ASP A 273 -10.85 -44.04 28.06
CA ASP A 273 -11.77 -45.15 28.25
C ASP A 273 -10.95 -46.38 28.64
N SER A 274 -11.22 -46.95 29.80
CA SER A 274 -10.70 -48.27 30.14
C SER A 274 -11.29 -49.23 29.12
N SER A 275 -10.45 -50.00 28.43
CA SER A 275 -10.92 -51.09 27.57
C SER A 275 -11.55 -52.18 28.45
N ALA A 276 -12.81 -51.99 28.85
CA ALA A 276 -13.66 -53.14 29.08
C ALA A 276 -13.85 -53.79 27.71
N ALA A 277 -13.24 -54.97 27.52
CA ALA A 277 -13.34 -55.78 26.32
C ALA A 277 -14.76 -55.72 25.73
N SER A 278 -14.95 -55.00 24.62
CA SER A 278 -16.21 -55.02 23.88
C SER A 278 -16.25 -56.27 23.01
N THR A 279 -16.57 -57.38 23.66
CA THR A 279 -17.12 -58.53 22.93
C THR A 279 -18.54 -58.12 22.55
N GLY A 280 -18.81 -57.88 21.25
CA GLY A 280 -20.18 -57.87 20.72
C GLY A 280 -20.61 -56.61 19.98
N THR A 281 -20.54 -56.67 18.64
CA THR A 281 -21.48 -56.08 17.66
C THR A 281 -22.22 -54.80 18.06
N ASN A 282 -21.74 -53.65 17.56
CA ASN A 282 -22.60 -52.49 17.34
C ASN A 282 -23.01 -52.45 15.87
N ALA A 283 -24.21 -52.97 15.62
CA ALA A 283 -24.94 -52.75 14.38
C ALA A 283 -25.23 -51.25 14.22
N LEU A 284 -24.85 -50.70 13.07
CA LEU A 284 -25.30 -49.39 12.62
C LEU A 284 -26.81 -49.51 12.29
N THR A 285 -27.68 -49.10 13.20
CA THR A 285 -29.10 -48.92 12.86
C THR A 285 -29.26 -47.53 12.27
N VAL A 286 -29.17 -47.43 10.94
CA VAL A 286 -29.57 -46.22 10.22
C VAL A 286 -31.09 -46.28 10.04
N ASN A 287 -31.82 -45.45 10.77
CA ASN A 287 -33.22 -45.19 10.49
C ASN A 287 -33.32 -44.19 9.33
N LEU A 288 -33.34 -44.71 8.10
CA LEU A 288 -33.76 -43.93 6.93
C LEU A 288 -35.29 -43.83 6.99
N GLY A 289 -35.78 -42.77 7.64
CA GLY A 289 -37.16 -42.35 7.48
C GLY A 289 -37.48 -42.24 5.99
N SER A 290 -38.50 -42.96 5.54
CA SER A 290 -38.96 -42.96 4.17
C SER A 290 -39.33 -41.54 3.72
N VAL A 291 -38.52 -40.94 2.85
CA VAL A 291 -38.88 -39.72 2.13
C VAL A 291 -39.17 -40.10 0.68
N ASP A 292 -40.43 -39.89 0.32
CA ASP A 292 -41.05 -40.04 -0.99
C ASP A 292 -40.23 -39.36 -2.11
N PRO A 293 -39.87 -40.07 -3.20
CA PRO A 293 -39.03 -39.53 -4.28
C PRO A 293 -39.82 -38.70 -5.31
N SER A 294 -40.72 -37.82 -4.85
CA SER A 294 -41.53 -36.98 -5.74
C SER A 294 -41.54 -35.50 -5.36
N ASN A 295 -40.36 -34.89 -5.21
CA ASN A 295 -40.24 -33.43 -5.31
C ASN A 295 -38.90 -32.99 -5.88
N THR A 296 -38.88 -32.76 -7.19
CA THR A 296 -37.86 -31.98 -7.88
C THR A 296 -38.09 -30.50 -7.61
N SER A 297 -37.32 -29.91 -6.70
CA SER A 297 -37.26 -28.45 -6.54
C SER A 297 -36.06 -27.90 -7.31
N THR A 298 -36.38 -27.38 -8.48
CA THR A 298 -35.54 -26.57 -9.36
C THR A 298 -35.21 -25.24 -8.67
N PHE A 299 -33.94 -24.91 -8.51
CA PHE A 299 -33.53 -23.55 -8.17
C PHE A 299 -33.30 -22.75 -9.45
N LEU A 300 -34.12 -21.71 -9.62
CA LEU A 300 -34.15 -20.83 -10.79
C LEU A 300 -33.04 -19.78 -10.73
N LEU A 301 -32.34 -19.64 -11.85
CA LEU A 301 -31.51 -18.49 -12.21
C LEU A 301 -32.39 -17.24 -12.38
N SER A 302 -32.06 -16.14 -11.71
CA SER A 302 -32.58 -14.82 -12.02
C SER A 302 -31.48 -13.96 -12.64
N GLY A 303 -31.63 -13.66 -13.93
CA GLY A 303 -30.82 -12.68 -14.64
C GLY A 303 -31.28 -11.24 -14.35
N PHE A 304 -30.35 -10.31 -14.47
CA PHE A 304 -30.63 -8.90 -14.71
C PHE A 304 -29.83 -8.46 -15.94
N PHE A 305 -30.56 -8.05 -16.99
CA PHE A 305 -30.06 -7.31 -18.14
C PHE A 305 -30.12 -5.80 -17.82
N GLY A 306 -29.14 -5.03 -18.31
CA GLY A 306 -29.24 -3.57 -18.37
C GLY A 306 -27.91 -2.91 -18.68
N GLY A 307 -27.63 -2.70 -19.97
CA GLY A 307 -26.40 -2.06 -20.45
C GLY A 307 -26.48 -0.54 -20.61
N LEU A 308 -25.27 0.04 -20.62
CA LEU A 308 -24.73 1.16 -21.41
C LEU A 308 -25.51 2.50 -21.52
N VAL A 309 -24.82 3.62 -21.24
CA VAL A 309 -24.36 4.63 -22.23
C VAL A 309 -23.72 5.81 -21.47
N VAL A 310 -22.54 6.21 -21.95
CA VAL A 310 -21.78 7.42 -21.61
C VAL A 310 -22.42 8.66 -22.25
N THR A 311 -22.44 9.80 -21.58
CA THR A 311 -22.48 11.11 -22.26
C THR A 311 -21.70 12.17 -21.48
N ALA A 312 -20.79 12.83 -22.19
CA ALA A 312 -19.97 13.96 -21.76
C ALA A 312 -20.79 15.27 -21.68
N LEU A 313 -20.35 16.21 -20.86
CA LEU A 313 -20.78 17.60 -20.93
C LEU A 313 -19.58 18.54 -20.78
N LEU A 314 -19.21 19.12 -21.92
CA LEU A 314 -18.40 20.33 -22.06
C LEU A 314 -19.21 21.53 -21.57
N PHE A 315 -18.62 22.37 -20.72
CA PHE A 315 -19.06 23.75 -20.56
C PHE A 315 -17.91 24.69 -20.95
N THR A 316 -18.01 25.22 -22.17
CA THR A 316 -17.44 26.50 -22.55
C THR A 316 -18.43 27.59 -22.17
N GLY A 317 -17.97 28.62 -21.46
CA GLY A 317 -18.81 29.70 -20.97
C GLY A 317 -18.03 30.99 -20.78
N ARG A 318 -17.69 31.65 -21.88
CA ARG A 318 -17.33 33.07 -21.93
C ARG A 318 -18.54 33.88 -21.44
N ARG A 319 -18.34 34.80 -20.49
CA ARG A 319 -19.28 35.91 -20.29
C ARG A 319 -18.51 37.21 -20.08
N TRP A 320 -18.70 38.10 -21.03
CA TRP A 320 -18.44 39.52 -20.93
C TRP A 320 -19.46 40.14 -19.97
N VAL A 321 -18.99 40.99 -19.06
CA VAL A 321 -19.82 42.01 -18.43
C VAL A 321 -19.16 43.36 -18.71
N ARG A 322 -20.01 44.27 -19.17
CA ARG A 322 -19.76 45.68 -19.37
C ARG A 322 -20.68 46.42 -18.39
N ASP A 323 -20.22 47.60 -17.97
CA ASP A 323 -20.89 48.65 -17.18
C ASP A 323 -21.03 48.30 -15.68
N ASP A 324 -20.57 49.11 -14.72
CA ASP A 324 -20.38 50.57 -14.68
C ASP A 324 -18.93 51.06 -14.49
#